data_AF-A0A7C2Z719-F1
#
_entry.id   AF-A0A7C2Z719-F1
#
_cell.length_a   1.000
_cell.length_b   1.000
_cell.length_c   1.000
_cell.angle_alpha   90.00
_cell.angle_beta   90.00
_cell.angle_gamma   90.00
#
_symmetry.space_group_name_H-M   'P 1'
#
loop_
_entity.id
_entity.type
_entity.pdbx_description
1 polymer ?
#
loop_
_entity_poly.entity_id
_entity_poly.type
_entity_poly.pdbx_seq_one_letter_code
_entity_poly.pdbx_strand_id
1 'polypeptide(L)'
;MRFKALGAVAALILVSTAFATVTFLRVQARGHATDSSNRRLDFQLNLAKRSQGGNHRYFGHGSCAWSANGRGQSMRIHRLESLEVDEDDDVVVITASGEGLLGQFGFPPASGRRGAPQLGDFTLTIVDNAEGADTIEFAFQRGSGVNAYTYSFSGTVQAGSLNWSQWGP
;
A
#
# COMPACT_ATOMS: atom_id res chain seq x y z
N MET A 1 21.67 -5.45 -3.98
CA MET A 1 20.96 -6.40 -4.87
C MET A 1 19.97 -5.61 -5.73
N ARG A 2 19.56 -6.12 -6.89
CA ARG A 2 18.64 -5.45 -7.82
C ARG A 2 17.24 -6.07 -7.67
N PHE A 3 16.30 -5.34 -7.05
CA PHE A 3 14.88 -5.69 -6.91
C PHE A 3 14.27 -5.95 -8.29
N LYS A 4 13.51 -7.05 -8.46
CA LYS A 4 13.25 -7.62 -9.79
C LYS A 4 11.86 -7.33 -10.35
N ALA A 5 10.86 -6.93 -9.57
CA ALA A 5 9.52 -6.68 -10.14
C ALA A 5 8.87 -5.34 -9.76
N LEU A 6 9.62 -4.44 -9.13
CA LEU A 6 9.21 -3.05 -8.98
C LEU A 6 10.08 -2.18 -9.87
N GLY A 7 9.50 -1.64 -10.94
CA GLY A 7 10.09 -0.51 -11.67
C GLY A 7 10.31 0.75 -10.81
N ALA A 8 10.18 0.67 -9.48
CA ALA A 8 10.41 1.79 -8.56
C ALA A 8 10.66 1.42 -7.07
N VAL A 9 10.70 0.16 -6.60
CA VAL A 9 11.00 -0.10 -5.16
C VAL A 9 12.49 -0.06 -4.96
N ALA A 10 12.96 1.15 -4.68
CA ALA A 10 14.22 1.37 -4.02
C ALA A 10 13.96 1.39 -2.51
N ALA A 11 14.26 0.29 -1.83
CA ALA A 11 14.47 0.32 -0.39
C ALA A 11 15.84 0.96 -0.13
N LEU A 12 15.86 2.26 0.22
CA LEU A 12 17.10 2.95 0.60
C LEU A 12 17.22 2.97 2.12
N ILE A 13 18.21 2.26 2.66
CA ILE A 13 18.59 2.31 4.07
C ILE A 13 19.75 3.29 4.22
N LEU A 14 19.49 4.47 4.77
CA LEU A 14 20.52 5.44 5.14
C LEU A 14 20.81 5.29 6.64
N VAL A 15 22.05 4.92 6.98
CA VAL A 15 22.55 4.86 8.36
C VAL A 15 23.62 5.95 8.52
N SER A 16 23.39 6.90 9.42
CA SER A 16 24.39 7.92 9.79
C SER A 16 24.92 7.62 11.18
N THR A 17 26.23 7.38 11.30
CA THR A 17 26.93 7.12 12.57
C THR A 17 27.61 8.39 13.09
N ALA A 18 26.86 9.22 13.80
CA ALA A 18 27.40 10.24 14.70
C ALA A 18 26.42 10.42 15.89
N PHE A 19 26.72 9.75 17.00
CA PHE A 19 26.15 9.91 18.36
C PHE A 19 24.64 9.68 18.60
N ALA A 20 23.81 9.54 17.58
CA ALA A 20 22.48 8.92 17.68
C ALA A 20 22.18 8.22 16.35
N THR A 21 22.14 6.88 16.33
CA THR A 21 21.84 6.12 15.12
C THR A 21 20.41 6.46 14.67
N VAL A 22 20.30 7.28 13.63
CA VAL A 22 19.03 7.50 12.93
C VAL A 22 19.04 6.63 11.68
N THR A 23 18.09 5.71 11.60
CA THR A 23 17.90 4.85 10.44
C THR A 23 16.67 5.31 9.69
N PHE A 24 16.81 5.49 8.38
CA PHE A 24 15.67 5.73 7.49
C PHE A 24 15.43 4.50 6.63
N LEU A 25 14.17 4.08 6.55
CA LEU A 25 13.66 3.11 5.60
C LEU A 25 12.67 3.84 4.70
N ARG A 26 12.80 3.66 3.39
CA ARG A 26 11.85 4.21 2.40
C ARG A 26 11.40 3.11 1.46
N VAL A 27 10.10 3.06 1.16
CA VAL A 27 9.50 2.14 0.20
C VAL A 27 8.73 2.95 -0.83
N GLN A 28 8.98 2.70 -2.12
CA GLN A 28 8.24 3.32 -3.21
C GLN A 28 7.70 2.27 -4.16
N ALA A 29 6.45 1.87 -4.03
CA ALA A 29 5.87 0.84 -4.88
C ALA A 29 4.80 1.42 -5.80
N ARG A 30 4.78 1.02 -7.06
CA ARG A 30 3.72 1.36 -8.00
C ARG A 30 3.50 0.17 -8.92
N GLY A 31 2.26 -0.19 -9.13
CA GLY A 31 1.92 -1.26 -10.04
C GLY A 31 0.44 -1.62 -9.97
N HIS A 32 0.13 -2.79 -10.48
CA HIS A 32 -1.16 -3.41 -10.28
C HIS A 32 -0.97 -4.90 -10.03
N ALA A 33 -1.96 -5.51 -9.42
CA ALA A 33 -2.02 -6.93 -9.21
C ALA A 33 -3.36 -7.49 -9.67
N THR A 34 -3.35 -8.76 -10.04
CA THR A 34 -4.54 -9.50 -10.45
C THR A 34 -4.67 -10.75 -9.60
N ASP A 35 -5.89 -11.06 -9.16
CA ASP A 35 -6.19 -12.29 -8.44
C ASP A 35 -6.66 -13.41 -9.39
N SER A 36 -6.94 -14.60 -8.82
CA SER A 36 -7.44 -15.76 -9.58
C SER A 36 -8.82 -15.56 -10.22
N SER A 37 -9.56 -14.54 -9.78
CA SER A 37 -10.86 -14.13 -10.34
C SER A 37 -10.71 -13.01 -11.38
N ASN A 38 -9.47 -12.68 -11.77
CA ASN A 38 -9.12 -11.59 -12.67
C ASN A 38 -9.60 -10.21 -12.17
N ARG A 39 -9.79 -10.07 -10.85
CA ARG A 39 -10.02 -8.76 -10.22
C ARG A 39 -8.67 -8.05 -10.15
N ARG A 40 -8.68 -6.74 -10.38
CA ARG A 40 -7.49 -5.90 -10.38
C ARG A 40 -7.43 -5.01 -9.13
N LEU A 41 -6.23 -4.87 -8.58
CA LEU A 41 -5.88 -3.88 -7.56
C LEU A 41 -4.75 -3.01 -8.12
N ASP A 42 -4.98 -1.72 -8.26
CA ASP A 42 -3.94 -0.75 -8.59
C ASP A 42 -3.41 -0.11 -7.31
N PHE A 43 -2.09 0.05 -7.20
CA PHE A 43 -1.46 0.64 -6.03
C PHE A 43 -0.35 1.61 -6.40
N GLN A 44 -0.22 2.66 -5.59
CA GLN A 44 0.87 3.63 -5.65
C GLN A 44 1.22 4.07 -4.22
N LEU A 45 2.47 3.91 -3.83
CA LEU A 45 2.93 4.04 -2.46
C LEU A 45 4.25 4.80 -2.42
N ASN A 46 4.40 5.65 -1.43
CA ASN A 46 5.64 6.28 -1.03
C ASN A 46 5.63 6.39 0.48
N LEU A 47 6.23 5.40 1.12
CA LEU A 47 6.22 5.18 2.56
C LEU A 47 7.63 5.35 3.11
N ALA A 48 7.73 5.84 4.34
CA ALA A 48 9.00 5.99 5.02
C ALA A 48 8.84 5.79 6.53
N LYS A 49 9.88 5.21 7.13
CA LYS A 49 10.04 5.04 8.57
C LYS A 49 11.38 5.65 8.98
N ARG A 50 11.35 6.51 9.98
CA ARG A 50 12.53 7.01 10.68
C ARG A 50 12.60 6.35 12.05
N SER A 51 13.73 5.74 12.37
CA SER A 51 13.99 5.09 13.66
C SER A 51 15.15 5.80 14.36
N GLN A 52 15.00 6.16 15.63
CA GLN A 52 16.06 6.76 16.45
C GLN A 52 15.91 6.33 17.90
N GLY A 53 16.86 5.54 18.42
CA GLY A 53 16.88 5.12 19.83
C GLY A 53 15.58 4.44 20.29
N GLY A 54 15.00 3.55 19.46
CA GLY A 54 13.73 2.87 19.72
C GLY A 54 12.46 3.66 19.39
N ASN A 55 12.58 4.96 19.09
CA ASN A 55 11.44 5.74 18.61
C ASN A 55 11.26 5.59 17.10
N HIS A 56 10.05 5.26 16.68
CA HIS A 56 9.68 5.15 15.26
C HIS A 56 8.71 6.26 14.87
N ARG A 57 9.00 6.92 13.74
CA ARG A 57 8.09 7.88 13.09
C ARG A 57 7.81 7.42 11.67
N TYR A 58 6.54 7.41 11.32
CA TYR A 58 6.05 6.95 10.03
C TYR A 58 5.56 8.13 9.20
N PHE A 59 5.90 8.10 7.92
CA PHE A 59 5.48 9.09 6.95
C PHE A 59 5.04 8.33 5.70
N GLY A 60 3.94 8.70 5.09
CA GLY A 60 3.53 8.01 3.89
C GLY A 60 2.39 8.69 3.19
N HIS A 61 2.42 8.60 1.87
CA HIS A 61 1.25 8.83 1.04
C HIS A 61 1.15 7.70 0.05
N GLY A 62 -0.08 7.38 -0.31
CA GLY A 62 -0.34 6.33 -1.27
C GLY A 62 -1.83 6.10 -1.45
N SER A 63 -2.14 5.25 -2.41
CA SER A 63 -3.51 4.85 -2.68
C SER A 63 -3.57 3.45 -3.24
N CYS A 64 -4.65 2.76 -2.91
CA CYS A 64 -5.07 1.52 -3.53
C CYS A 64 -6.41 1.74 -4.22
N ALA A 65 -6.63 1.08 -5.35
CA ALA A 65 -7.82 1.24 -6.17
C ALA A 65 -8.28 -0.12 -6.70
N TRP A 66 -9.58 -0.37 -6.64
CA TRP A 66 -10.17 -1.64 -7.02
C TRP A 66 -11.60 -1.47 -7.53
N SER A 67 -12.16 -2.50 -8.17
CA SER A 67 -13.60 -2.58 -8.41
C SER A 67 -14.27 -3.52 -7.42
N ALA A 68 -15.38 -3.07 -6.84
CA ALA A 68 -16.27 -3.88 -6.03
C ALA A 68 -17.69 -3.72 -6.58
N ASN A 69 -18.33 -4.84 -6.93
CA ASN A 69 -19.70 -4.88 -7.46
C ASN A 69 -19.92 -3.95 -8.67
N GLY A 70 -18.95 -3.91 -9.59
CA GLY A 70 -19.00 -3.06 -10.78
C GLY A 70 -18.77 -1.57 -10.51
N ARG A 71 -18.36 -1.18 -9.30
CA ARG A 71 -18.05 0.21 -8.94
C ARG A 71 -16.58 0.35 -8.55
N GLY A 72 -15.92 1.35 -9.14
CA GLY A 72 -14.57 1.75 -8.75
C GLY A 72 -14.55 2.32 -7.34
N GLN A 73 -13.75 1.71 -6.48
CA GLN A 73 -13.44 2.15 -5.13
C GLN A 73 -11.95 2.51 -5.05
N SER A 74 -11.62 3.35 -4.10
CA SER A 74 -10.24 3.68 -3.79
C SER A 74 -10.08 3.96 -2.32
N MET A 75 -8.88 3.69 -1.81
CA MET A 75 -8.44 4.09 -0.51
C MET A 75 -7.20 4.97 -0.69
N ARG A 76 -7.12 6.07 0.06
CA ARG A 76 -5.90 6.88 0.19
C ARG A 76 -5.38 6.77 1.62
N ILE A 77 -4.07 6.61 1.78
CA ILE A 77 -3.45 6.58 3.10
C ILE A 77 -3.71 7.92 3.79
N HIS A 78 -4.39 7.86 4.94
CA HIS A 78 -4.58 8.99 5.85
C HIS A 78 -3.43 9.09 6.83
N ARG A 79 -3.10 7.95 7.45
CA ARG A 79 -2.07 7.82 8.47
C ARG A 79 -1.38 6.47 8.32
N LEU A 80 -0.05 6.48 8.32
CA LEU A 80 0.75 5.26 8.40
C LEU A 80 1.10 5.02 9.87
N GLU A 81 0.91 3.80 10.34
CA GLU A 81 1.10 3.41 11.75
C GLU A 81 2.20 2.38 11.91
N SER A 82 2.42 1.54 10.90
CA SER A 82 3.53 0.61 10.85
C SER A 82 4.14 0.55 9.45
N LEU A 83 5.44 0.25 9.42
CA LEU A 83 6.17 -0.11 8.22
C LEU A 83 7.31 -1.03 8.63
N GLU A 84 7.33 -2.22 8.06
CA GLU A 84 8.32 -3.26 8.31
C GLU A 84 8.78 -3.83 6.98
N VAL A 85 10.07 -4.11 6.90
CA VAL A 85 10.70 -4.72 5.73
C VAL A 85 11.59 -5.83 6.27
N ASP A 86 11.21 -7.06 5.96
CA ASP A 86 11.96 -8.26 6.28
C ASP A 86 12.59 -8.76 4.98
N GLU A 87 13.90 -9.01 5.03
CA GLU A 87 14.68 -9.55 3.92
C GLU A 87 15.27 -10.88 4.38
N ASP A 88 14.91 -11.95 3.69
CA ASP A 88 15.43 -13.30 3.94
C ASP A 88 15.83 -13.92 2.60
N ASP A 89 17.15 -14.09 2.43
CA ASP A 89 17.82 -14.55 1.20
C ASP A 89 17.26 -13.95 -0.09
N ASP A 90 16.30 -14.63 -0.72
CA ASP A 90 15.73 -14.34 -2.03
C ASP A 90 14.34 -13.68 -1.98
N VAL A 91 13.84 -13.34 -0.78
CA VAL A 91 12.51 -12.79 -0.56
C VAL A 91 12.57 -11.50 0.26
N VAL A 92 11.86 -10.48 -0.22
CA VAL A 92 11.67 -9.23 0.52
C VAL A 92 10.19 -9.04 0.80
N VAL A 93 9.83 -9.00 2.08
CA VAL A 93 8.47 -8.80 2.56
C VAL A 93 8.34 -7.40 3.11
N ILE A 94 7.42 -6.62 2.54
CA ILE A 94 7.12 -5.27 2.96
C ILE A 94 5.72 -5.27 3.57
N THR A 95 5.62 -4.95 4.85
CA THR A 95 4.34 -4.85 5.56
C THR A 95 4.10 -3.42 6.01
N ALA A 96 2.90 -2.91 5.73
CA ALA A 96 2.46 -1.58 6.12
C ALA A 96 1.02 -1.63 6.63
N SER A 97 0.72 -0.84 7.67
CA SER A 97 -0.65 -0.68 8.17
C SER A 97 -0.90 0.74 8.66
N GLY A 98 -2.19 1.08 8.78
CA GLY A 98 -2.64 2.31 9.39
C GLY A 98 -4.07 2.65 8.99
N GLU A 99 -4.37 3.93 8.90
CA GLU A 99 -5.70 4.42 8.55
C GLU A 99 -5.75 4.91 7.09
N GLY A 100 -6.82 4.53 6.39
CA GLY A 100 -7.12 4.90 5.02
C GLY A 100 -8.45 5.63 4.92
N LEU A 101 -8.52 6.59 4.00
CA LEU A 101 -9.76 7.26 3.61
C LEU A 101 -10.37 6.55 2.41
N LEU A 102 -11.55 5.97 2.59
CA LEU A 102 -12.34 5.40 1.50
C LEU A 102 -12.92 6.52 0.62
N GLY A 103 -12.81 6.35 -0.69
CA GLY A 103 -13.38 7.21 -1.71
C GLY A 103 -13.76 6.43 -2.96
N GLN A 104 -14.48 7.05 -3.87
CA GLN A 104 -14.75 6.46 -5.19
C GLN A 104 -13.55 6.67 -6.11
N PHE A 105 -13.20 5.67 -6.91
CA PHE A 105 -12.10 5.81 -7.87
C PHE A 105 -12.37 6.94 -8.86
N GLY A 106 -11.36 7.74 -9.20
CA GLY A 106 -11.49 8.89 -10.10
C GLY A 106 -12.16 10.12 -9.48
N PHE A 107 -12.71 10.01 -8.27
CA PHE A 107 -13.22 11.15 -7.51
C PHE A 107 -12.34 11.38 -6.29
N PRO A 108 -12.00 12.65 -5.96
CA PRO A 108 -11.45 12.93 -4.64
C PRO A 108 -12.41 12.38 -3.57
N PRO A 109 -11.91 11.78 -2.46
CA PRO A 109 -12.76 11.50 -1.32
C PRO A 109 -13.49 12.81 -0.99
N ALA A 110 -14.82 12.75 -0.99
CA ALA A 110 -15.65 13.94 -1.15
C ALA A 110 -15.33 15.01 -0.10
N SER A 111 -14.56 16.02 -0.49
CA SER A 111 -14.20 17.14 0.39
C SER A 111 -15.33 18.18 0.54
N GLY A 112 -16.55 17.87 0.06
CA GLY A 112 -17.62 18.87 -0.06
C GLY A 112 -19.06 18.35 0.03
N ARG A 113 -19.31 17.06 0.28
CA ARG A 113 -20.66 16.59 0.68
C ARG A 113 -20.64 16.34 2.18
N ARG A 114 -21.73 16.70 2.87
CA ARG A 114 -21.99 16.57 4.33
C ARG A 114 -21.92 15.12 4.89
N GLY A 115 -20.98 14.29 4.45
CA GLY A 115 -20.65 13.01 5.03
C GLY A 115 -19.24 13.08 5.59
N ALA A 116 -19.05 12.64 6.83
CA ALA A 116 -17.72 12.58 7.42
C ALA A 116 -16.78 11.72 6.55
N PRO A 117 -15.46 12.04 6.50
CA PRO A 117 -14.47 11.16 5.88
C PRO A 117 -14.64 9.73 6.38
N GLN A 118 -14.71 8.78 5.43
CA GLN A 118 -14.94 7.37 5.73
C GLN A 118 -13.60 6.70 6.04
N LEU A 119 -13.10 6.92 7.25
CA LEU A 119 -11.88 6.32 7.77
C LEU A 119 -12.07 4.83 8.06
N GLY A 120 -11.06 4.04 7.72
CA GLY A 120 -10.96 2.63 8.07
C GLY A 120 -9.51 2.20 8.18
N ASP A 121 -9.30 1.03 8.78
CA ASP A 121 -7.97 0.44 8.94
C ASP A 121 -7.57 -0.24 7.64
N PHE A 122 -6.31 -0.13 7.26
CA PHE A 122 -5.74 -0.89 6.15
C PHE A 122 -4.53 -1.71 6.60
N THR A 123 -4.36 -2.84 5.94
CA THR A 123 -3.12 -3.61 5.93
C THR A 123 -2.70 -3.85 4.49
N LEU A 124 -1.39 -3.87 4.29
CA LEU A 124 -0.77 -4.12 3.00
C LEU A 124 0.50 -4.92 3.23
N THR A 125 0.61 -6.03 2.50
CA THR A 125 1.83 -6.84 2.44
C THR A 125 2.22 -7.00 0.98
N ILE A 126 3.45 -6.68 0.63
CA ILE A 126 4.04 -6.92 -0.70
C ILE A 126 5.19 -7.88 -0.51
N VAL A 127 5.23 -8.94 -1.31
CA VAL A 127 6.32 -9.91 -1.34
C VAL A 127 7.01 -9.82 -2.70
N ASP A 128 8.27 -9.39 -2.71
CA ASP A 128 9.16 -9.42 -3.87
C ASP A 128 9.94 -10.75 -3.81
N ASN A 129 9.75 -11.60 -4.83
CA ASN A 129 10.38 -12.91 -4.92
C ASN A 129 11.44 -12.90 -6.03
N ALA A 130 12.71 -13.18 -5.71
CA ALA A 130 13.79 -13.12 -6.70
C ALA A 130 13.65 -14.15 -7.84
N GLU A 131 13.08 -15.32 -7.54
CA GLU A 131 12.89 -16.45 -8.48
C GLU A 131 11.42 -16.72 -8.83
N GLY A 132 10.49 -16.02 -8.18
CA GLY A 132 9.06 -16.28 -8.25
C GLY A 132 8.25 -15.10 -8.78
N ALA A 133 6.93 -15.18 -8.62
CA ALA A 133 6.05 -14.07 -8.91
C ALA A 133 5.85 -13.23 -7.66
N ASP A 134 5.97 -11.91 -7.80
CA ASP A 134 5.67 -10.96 -6.74
C ASP A 134 4.19 -11.05 -6.35
N THR A 135 3.90 -10.92 -5.06
CA THR A 135 2.53 -10.96 -4.56
C THR A 135 2.20 -9.74 -3.72
N ILE A 136 0.91 -9.46 -3.63
CA ILE A 136 0.38 -8.41 -2.78
C ILE A 136 -0.87 -8.92 -2.07
N GLU A 137 -0.94 -8.63 -0.78
CA GLU A 137 -2.13 -8.77 0.04
C GLU A 137 -2.53 -7.39 0.52
N PHE A 138 -3.80 -7.06 0.35
CA PHE A 138 -4.35 -5.78 0.76
C PHE A 138 -5.69 -6.02 1.44
N ALA A 139 -5.85 -5.43 2.62
CA ALA A 139 -7.14 -5.38 3.30
C ALA A 139 -7.48 -3.96 3.71
N PHE A 140 -8.76 -3.64 3.65
CA PHE A 140 -9.32 -2.40 4.17
C PHE A 140 -10.62 -2.69 4.90
N GLN A 141 -10.73 -2.21 6.13
CA GLN A 141 -11.90 -2.37 6.97
C GLN A 141 -12.37 -1.02 7.51
N ARG A 142 -13.62 -0.67 7.26
CA ARG A 142 -14.26 0.55 7.76
C ARG A 142 -15.41 0.18 8.70
N GLY A 143 -15.35 0.68 9.93
CA GLY A 143 -16.40 0.49 10.93
C GLY A 143 -16.44 -0.92 11.52
N SER A 144 -17.43 -1.16 12.39
CA SER A 144 -17.64 -2.43 13.09
C SER A 144 -19.09 -2.91 12.96
N GLY A 145 -19.31 -4.22 13.16
CA GLY A 145 -20.65 -4.83 13.13
C GLY A 145 -21.29 -4.87 11.73
N VAL A 146 -22.61 -4.75 11.69
CA VAL A 146 -23.44 -4.97 10.47
C VAL A 146 -23.18 -3.94 9.37
N ASN A 147 -22.65 -2.76 9.72
CA ASN A 147 -22.33 -1.68 8.77
C ASN A 147 -20.84 -1.64 8.37
N ALA A 148 -20.06 -2.63 8.81
CA ALA A 148 -18.66 -2.75 8.44
C ALA A 148 -18.54 -2.95 6.93
N TYR A 149 -17.62 -2.19 6.32
CA TYR A 149 -17.19 -2.45 4.96
C TYR A 149 -15.82 -3.12 5.04
N THR A 150 -15.70 -4.34 4.54
CA THR A 150 -14.43 -5.06 4.46
C THR A 150 -14.13 -5.37 3.01
N TYR A 151 -12.92 -5.03 2.59
CA TYR A 151 -12.36 -5.42 1.32
C TYR A 151 -11.06 -6.15 1.57
N SER A 152 -10.89 -7.30 0.92
CA SER A 152 -9.68 -8.10 0.97
C SER A 152 -9.30 -8.50 -0.45
N PHE A 153 -8.02 -8.40 -0.75
CA PHE A 153 -7.42 -8.72 -2.04
C PHE A 153 -6.11 -9.47 -1.80
N SER A 154 -5.90 -10.55 -2.55
CA SER A 154 -4.61 -11.24 -2.63
C SER A 154 -4.40 -11.61 -4.09
N GLY A 155 -3.24 -11.25 -4.64
CA GLY A 155 -2.98 -11.43 -6.06
C GLY A 155 -1.52 -11.31 -6.44
N THR A 156 -1.24 -11.60 -7.69
CA THR A 156 0.10 -11.53 -8.27
C THR A 156 0.32 -10.16 -8.87
N VAL A 157 1.44 -9.52 -8.51
CA VAL A 157 1.85 -8.23 -9.05
C VAL A 157 2.27 -8.41 -10.50
N GLN A 158 1.79 -7.51 -11.35
CA GLN A 158 2.06 -7.49 -12.78
C GLN A 158 2.86 -6.24 -13.13
N ALA A 159 3.89 -6.40 -13.96
CA ALA A 159 4.63 -5.27 -14.52
C ALA A 159 3.70 -4.45 -15.42
N GLY A 160 3.47 -3.17 -15.10
CA GLY A 160 2.64 -2.30 -15.91
C GLY A 160 2.33 -0.95 -15.27
N SER A 161 1.94 0.01 -16.10
CA SER A 161 1.51 1.35 -15.67
C SER A 161 0.10 1.32 -15.10
N LEU A 162 -0.17 2.19 -14.11
CA LEU A 162 -1.53 2.55 -13.68
C LEU A 162 -2.39 2.84 -14.92
N ASN A 163 -3.44 2.05 -15.14
CA ASN A 163 -4.32 2.27 -16.27
C ASN A 163 -5.60 2.96 -15.81
N TRP A 164 -5.56 4.29 -15.77
CA TRP A 164 -6.68 5.11 -15.26
C TRP A 164 -7.97 4.94 -16.08
N SER A 165 -7.87 4.57 -17.36
CA SER A 165 -9.01 4.36 -18.25
C SER A 165 -9.72 3.01 -18.04
N GLN A 166 -9.10 2.03 -17.37
CA GLN A 166 -9.75 0.75 -17.04
C GLN A 166 -10.81 0.84 -15.94
N TRP A 167 -10.88 1.98 -15.26
CA TRP A 167 -11.77 2.23 -14.12
C TRP A 167 -12.75 3.39 -14.36
N GLY A 168 -12.74 3.98 -15.57
CA GLY A 168 -13.79 4.88 -16.04
C GLY A 168 -14.99 4.09 -16.56
N PRO A 169 -16.17 4.73 -16.72
CA PRO A 169 -17.27 4.13 -17.47
C PRO A 169 -16.89 3.88 -18.93
#